data_AF-A0A4Q4RHV5-F1
#
_entry.id   AF-A0A4Q4RHV5-F1
#
_cell.length_a   1.000
_cell.length_b   1.000
_cell.length_c   1.000
_cell.angle_alpha   90.00
_cell.angle_beta   90.00
_cell.angle_gamma   90.00
#
_symmetry.space_group_name_H-M   'P 1'
#
loop_
_entity.id
_entity.type
_entity.pdbx_description
1 polymer ?
#
loop_
_entity_poly.entity_id
_entity_poly.type
_entity_poly.pdbx_seq_one_letter_code
_entity_poly.pdbx_strand_id
1 'polypeptide(L)'
;MHRNDSVTDYDSLNTDMRETMSFQSALDLRVLGACCGSGLNQLNFALVRYRQSSPDATLRLELVQSGSVPTSPAVRNHILTRLHEAEHESSPVACLNALLGYLFSNGIRSFCEKHDIPLASIDLVGTHASGLRRPGVPESNDLNTHPLGWNANVSAETGINTVFDLTVVEAGLVRPHISPIAYVDRLFLRHASKFRASLNIGELINCSFIPPLSDGSARETCCRDCGPGSLLIDYAMKYCTSNDRNEDNNGTFATTGKPHEGVVTQFLETYDYSRILPSLSVAREMFGDHEAQRLVDECVFLELSEADIVATVTRITAENILRQYRRLLALRFPAGENVDELFISGPSARNANIIDYLEAELPESVITKPLDDIGIPGDANEAVCYAHLALEAVLGQPVRFSAELSRSWSQPGHDIVLGRVVRGENWENLTTWLQKFAGGKPRCLAKTVRIVGSVEFGIKDLGL
;
A
#
# COMPACT_ATOMS: atom_id res chain seq x y z
N MET A 1 68.87 22.10 39.00
CA MET A 1 68.33 22.71 40.23
C MET A 1 67.24 23.68 39.81
N HIS A 2 66.04 23.49 40.35
CA HIS A 2 64.77 24.21 40.16
C HIS A 2 63.91 23.99 38.89
N ARG A 3 62.69 23.51 39.19
CA ARG A 3 61.44 23.41 38.43
C ARG A 3 60.76 24.78 38.31
N ASN A 4 59.91 24.99 37.29
CA ASN A 4 58.45 25.13 37.44
C ASN A 4 57.72 25.26 36.09
N ASP A 5 56.44 24.92 36.14
CA ASP A 5 55.47 24.57 35.09
C ASP A 5 54.86 25.75 34.31
N SER A 6 54.38 25.47 33.08
CA SER A 6 53.10 25.94 32.48
C SER A 6 53.00 25.41 31.03
N VAL A 7 52.24 24.34 30.76
CA VAL A 7 50.83 24.34 30.29
C VAL A 7 50.64 24.96 28.89
N THR A 8 50.50 24.04 27.91
CA THR A 8 49.72 24.05 26.65
C THR A 8 49.84 25.22 25.66
N ASP A 9 50.36 24.90 24.46
CA ASP A 9 49.83 25.36 23.17
C ASP A 9 50.03 24.25 22.14
N TYR A 10 48.95 23.51 21.86
CA TYR A 10 48.86 22.54 20.76
C TYR A 10 47.47 22.70 20.14
N ASP A 11 47.18 23.91 19.65
CA ASP A 11 45.88 24.25 19.08
C ASP A 11 46.07 24.99 17.75
N SER A 12 46.65 24.29 16.77
CA SER A 12 46.81 24.84 15.42
C SER A 12 46.85 23.78 14.32
N LEU A 13 46.05 22.71 14.43
CA LEU A 13 46.00 21.67 13.38
C LEU A 13 44.62 20.98 13.20
N ASN A 14 43.49 21.58 13.64
CA ASN A 14 42.20 20.89 13.54
C ASN A 14 40.99 21.80 13.23
N THR A 15 41.14 22.73 12.29
CA THR A 15 40.10 23.74 12.00
C THR A 15 39.74 23.86 10.52
N ASP A 16 39.81 22.78 9.73
CA ASP A 16 39.54 22.85 8.28
C ASP A 16 38.67 21.73 7.68
N MET A 17 37.84 21.04 8.48
CA MET A 17 36.90 20.04 7.93
C MET A 17 35.54 19.97 8.65
N ARG A 18 35.09 21.07 9.24
CA ARG A 18 33.74 21.19 9.82
C ARG A 18 33.22 22.61 9.66
N GLU A 19 32.81 23.00 8.45
CA GLU A 19 31.83 24.08 8.23
C GLU A 19 31.51 24.24 6.73
N THR A 20 30.69 23.34 6.21
CA THR A 20 29.76 23.69 5.11
C THR A 20 28.59 22.69 5.11
N MET A 21 27.84 22.66 6.22
CA MET A 21 26.43 22.26 6.16
C MET A 21 25.63 23.54 6.07
N SER A 22 25.28 23.96 4.85
CA SER A 22 24.16 24.88 4.68
C SER A 22 22.93 24.18 5.27
N PHE A 23 22.48 24.61 6.44
CA PHE A 23 21.30 24.06 7.09
C PHE A 23 20.08 24.28 6.18
N GLN A 24 19.67 23.24 5.45
CA GLN A 24 18.52 23.31 4.56
C GLN A 24 17.24 23.37 5.40
N SER A 25 16.50 24.47 5.27
CA SER A 25 15.16 24.68 5.83
C SER A 25 14.05 23.91 5.10
N ALA A 26 14.41 23.05 4.15
CA ALA A 26 13.51 22.31 3.29
C ALA A 26 13.49 20.83 3.69
N LEU A 27 12.32 20.19 3.56
CA LEU A 27 12.16 18.75 3.68
C LEU A 27 12.90 18.06 2.52
N ASP A 28 13.76 17.10 2.82
CA ASP A 28 14.32 16.15 1.85
C ASP A 28 14.52 14.81 2.58
N LEU A 29 13.58 13.88 2.40
CA LEU A 29 13.58 12.57 3.06
C LEU A 29 13.47 11.45 2.04
N ARG A 30 14.13 10.33 2.31
CA ARG A 30 13.98 9.07 1.58
C ARG A 30 13.23 8.07 2.45
N VAL A 31 12.08 7.64 1.95
CA VAL A 31 11.20 6.70 2.65
C VAL A 31 11.03 5.45 1.81
N LEU A 32 11.34 4.30 2.39
CA LEU A 32 11.13 3.00 1.78
C LEU A 32 9.76 2.47 2.18
N GLY A 33 8.90 2.16 1.22
CA GLY A 33 7.73 1.33 1.46
C GLY A 33 8.09 -0.14 1.31
N ALA A 34 7.65 -0.98 2.23
CA ALA A 34 7.81 -2.43 2.18
C ALA A 34 6.47 -3.10 2.51
N CYS A 35 5.87 -3.77 1.53
CA CYS A 35 4.59 -4.46 1.72
C CYS A 35 4.63 -5.93 1.28
N CYS A 36 3.69 -6.71 1.77
CA CYS A 36 3.50 -8.10 1.41
C CYS A 36 2.01 -8.45 1.38
N GLY A 37 1.59 -9.20 0.36
CA GLY A 37 0.22 -9.75 0.30
C GLY A 37 -0.02 -10.83 1.35
N SER A 38 -1.28 -11.22 1.51
CA SER A 38 -1.73 -12.24 2.46
C SER A 38 -1.09 -13.60 2.21
N GLY A 39 -0.75 -13.91 0.96
CA GLY A 39 -0.06 -15.15 0.62
C GLY A 39 1.44 -15.17 0.95
N LEU A 40 2.05 -14.06 1.38
CA LEU A 40 3.48 -13.96 1.69
C LEU A 40 4.44 -14.42 0.56
N ASN A 41 3.99 -14.37 -0.70
CA ASN A 41 4.74 -14.89 -1.85
C ASN A 41 5.98 -14.07 -2.20
N GLN A 42 5.90 -12.74 -2.04
CA GLN A 42 6.98 -11.80 -2.30
C GLN A 42 6.81 -10.53 -1.49
N LEU A 43 7.91 -9.85 -1.20
CA LEU A 43 7.94 -8.51 -0.65
C LEU A 43 8.06 -7.49 -1.78
N ASN A 44 7.21 -6.48 -1.77
CA ASN A 44 7.24 -5.37 -2.72
C ASN A 44 7.84 -4.13 -2.06
N PHE A 45 8.68 -3.41 -2.79
CA PHE A 45 9.45 -2.28 -2.32
C PHE A 45 9.32 -1.07 -3.24
N ALA A 46 9.26 0.12 -2.62
CA ALA A 46 9.37 1.39 -3.32
C ALA A 46 10.16 2.39 -2.46
N LEU A 47 11.34 2.79 -2.92
CA LEU A 47 12.10 3.88 -2.35
C LEU A 47 11.64 5.19 -2.97
N VAL A 48 11.09 6.07 -2.14
CA VAL A 48 10.50 7.34 -2.56
C VAL A 48 11.25 8.48 -1.89
N ARG A 49 11.60 9.50 -2.68
CA ARG A 49 12.18 10.74 -2.19
C ARG A 49 11.11 11.82 -2.12
N TYR A 50 11.01 12.44 -0.95
CA TYR A 50 10.05 13.49 -0.66
C TYR A 50 10.78 14.80 -0.44
N ARG A 51 10.36 15.84 -1.17
CA ARG A 51 10.95 17.18 -1.06
C ARG A 51 9.88 18.25 -0.85
N GLN A 52 10.16 19.20 0.03
CA GLN A 52 9.23 20.29 0.31
C GLN A 52 9.96 21.53 0.83
N SER A 53 9.85 22.67 0.15
CA SER A 53 10.62 23.87 0.51
C SER A 53 10.20 24.51 1.85
N SER A 54 8.93 24.36 2.24
CA SER A 54 8.36 24.84 3.50
C SER A 54 7.13 23.99 3.88
N PRO A 55 6.64 24.02 5.14
CA PRO A 55 5.48 23.23 5.56
C PRO A 55 4.22 23.40 4.72
N ASP A 56 4.00 24.60 4.17
CA ASP A 56 2.82 24.95 3.36
C ASP A 56 3.05 24.78 1.84
N ALA A 57 4.30 24.55 1.40
CA ALA A 57 4.60 24.33 0.00
C ALA A 57 4.06 22.97 -0.49
N THR A 58 3.85 22.81 -1.80
CA THR A 58 3.46 21.51 -2.37
C THR A 58 4.53 20.45 -2.11
N LEU A 59 4.13 19.28 -1.61
CA LEU A 59 5.01 18.13 -1.43
C LEU A 59 5.37 17.54 -2.79
N ARG A 60 6.66 17.38 -3.07
CA ARG A 60 7.15 16.72 -4.28
C ARG A 60 7.50 15.27 -3.95
N LEU A 61 7.00 14.35 -4.75
CA LEU A 61 7.23 12.91 -4.66
C LEU A 61 8.04 12.48 -5.89
N GLU A 62 9.15 11.80 -5.69
CA GLU A 62 9.98 11.21 -6.74
C GLU A 62 10.19 9.73 -6.40
N LEU A 63 9.71 8.83 -7.26
CA LEU A 63 10.01 7.41 -7.12
C LEU A 63 11.47 7.19 -7.55
N VAL A 64 12.32 6.82 -6.58
CA VAL A 64 13.76 6.60 -6.82
C VAL A 64 14.01 5.21 -7.36
N GLN A 65 13.37 4.20 -6.73
CA GLN A 65 13.47 2.82 -7.17
C GLN A 65 12.28 1.99 -6.68
N SER A 66 11.88 0.97 -7.43
CA SER A 66 10.90 -0.03 -7.01
C SER A 66 11.29 -1.43 -7.45
N GLY A 67 10.73 -2.44 -6.79
CA GLY A 67 10.93 -3.83 -7.19
C GLY A 67 10.36 -4.81 -6.16
N SER A 68 10.52 -6.10 -6.43
CA SER A 68 10.12 -7.16 -5.51
C SER A 68 11.26 -8.12 -5.18
N VAL A 69 11.12 -8.78 -4.03
CA VAL A 69 11.99 -9.87 -3.58
C VAL A 69 11.11 -11.09 -3.28
N PRO A 70 11.31 -12.23 -3.95
CA PRO A 70 10.49 -13.42 -3.72
C PRO A 70 10.75 -14.01 -2.34
N THR A 71 9.71 -14.53 -1.71
CA THR A 71 9.81 -15.28 -0.46
C THR A 71 10.07 -16.75 -0.76
N SER A 72 11.08 -17.34 -0.11
CA SER A 72 11.31 -18.79 -0.23
C SER A 72 10.08 -19.59 0.24
N PRO A 73 9.62 -20.59 -0.54
CA PRO A 73 8.50 -21.45 -0.14
C PRO A 73 8.67 -22.08 1.25
N ALA A 74 9.91 -22.44 1.63
CA ALA A 74 10.19 -23.01 2.95
C ALA A 74 9.92 -22.01 4.09
N VAL A 75 10.35 -20.74 3.92
CA VAL A 75 10.12 -19.67 4.90
C VAL A 75 8.65 -19.31 4.95
N ARG A 76 8.03 -19.12 3.78
CA ARG A 76 6.59 -18.86 3.63
C ARG A 76 5.76 -19.92 4.37
N ASN A 77 5.93 -21.19 4.01
CA ASN A 77 5.15 -22.28 4.59
C ASN A 77 5.37 -22.41 6.10
N HIS A 78 6.60 -22.14 6.58
CA HIS A 78 6.88 -22.12 8.00
C HIS A 78 6.12 -21.02 8.73
N ILE A 79 6.10 -19.79 8.19
CA ILE A 79 5.33 -18.67 8.75
C ILE A 79 3.83 -18.98 8.75
N LEU A 80 3.30 -19.51 7.64
CA LEU A 80 1.88 -19.87 7.54
C LEU A 80 1.49 -20.94 8.57
N THR A 81 2.33 -21.97 8.76
CA THR A 81 2.11 -23.01 9.78
C THR A 81 2.08 -22.41 11.19
N ARG A 82 3.02 -21.53 11.53
CA ARG A 82 3.05 -20.87 12.85
C ARG A 82 1.88 -19.93 13.08
N LEU A 83 1.42 -19.22 12.04
CA LEU A 83 0.23 -18.37 12.13
C LEU A 83 -1.00 -19.19 12.52
N HIS A 84 -1.18 -20.35 11.92
CA HIS A 84 -2.29 -21.25 12.24
C HIS A 84 -2.22 -21.81 13.66
N GLU A 85 -1.06 -22.30 14.09
CA GLU A 85 -0.85 -22.77 15.46
C GLU A 85 -1.19 -21.66 16.47
N ALA A 86 -0.81 -20.42 16.16
CA ALA A 86 -1.05 -19.29 17.02
C ALA A 86 -2.54 -18.93 17.18
N GLU A 87 -3.42 -19.32 16.24
CA GLU A 87 -4.88 -19.16 16.40
C GLU A 87 -5.44 -19.96 17.57
N HIS A 88 -4.75 -21.04 17.95
CA HIS A 88 -5.19 -21.99 18.96
C HIS A 88 -4.34 -21.91 20.24
N GLU A 89 -3.11 -21.39 20.17
CA GLU A 89 -2.17 -21.30 21.29
C GLU A 89 -1.46 -19.93 21.37
N SER A 90 -1.20 -19.42 22.57
CA SER A 90 -0.49 -18.13 22.75
C SER A 90 1.04 -18.19 22.59
N SER A 91 1.62 -19.40 22.69
CA SER A 91 3.07 -19.65 22.66
C SER A 91 3.80 -19.26 21.35
N PRO A 92 3.22 -19.41 20.13
CA PRO A 92 3.96 -19.20 18.87
C PRO A 92 4.19 -17.74 18.47
N VAL A 93 3.60 -16.76 19.18
CA VAL A 93 3.62 -15.34 18.77
C VAL A 93 5.03 -14.74 18.74
N ALA A 94 5.90 -15.10 19.68
CA ALA A 94 7.28 -14.61 19.70
C ALA A 94 8.12 -15.15 18.52
N CYS A 95 7.95 -16.43 18.20
CA CYS A 95 8.59 -17.07 17.04
C CYS A 95 8.12 -16.42 15.73
N LEU A 96 6.80 -16.19 15.61
CA LEU A 96 6.21 -15.52 14.46
C LEU A 96 6.75 -14.09 14.29
N ASN A 97 6.88 -13.33 15.38
CA ASN A 97 7.50 -12.00 15.34
C ASN A 97 8.94 -12.05 14.83
N ALA A 98 9.72 -13.06 15.26
CA ALA A 98 11.07 -13.27 14.79
C ALA A 98 11.10 -13.56 13.28
N LEU A 99 10.31 -14.54 12.82
CA LEU A 99 10.28 -14.96 11.41
C LEU A 99 9.85 -13.83 10.47
N LEU A 100 8.78 -13.11 10.79
CA LEU A 100 8.33 -11.96 10.00
C LEU A 100 9.37 -10.83 10.02
N GLY A 101 9.98 -10.59 11.18
CA GLY A 101 11.03 -9.59 11.33
C GLY A 101 12.23 -9.88 10.42
N TYR A 102 12.69 -11.13 10.40
CA TYR A 102 13.76 -11.58 9.51
C TYR A 102 13.36 -11.57 8.04
N LEU A 103 12.13 -11.95 7.71
CA LEU A 103 11.61 -11.89 6.34
C LEU A 103 11.72 -10.46 5.80
N PHE A 104 11.17 -9.48 6.52
CA PHE A 104 11.21 -8.08 6.10
C PHE A 104 12.61 -7.49 6.13
N SER A 105 13.41 -7.72 7.19
CA SER A 105 14.76 -7.15 7.28
C SER A 105 15.69 -7.67 6.19
N ASN A 106 15.68 -8.98 5.92
CA ASN A 106 16.46 -9.58 4.84
C ASN A 106 15.94 -9.15 3.46
N GLY A 107 14.62 -9.01 3.30
CA GLY A 107 14.03 -8.45 2.08
C GLY A 107 14.52 -7.03 1.80
N ILE A 108 14.52 -6.16 2.82
CA ILE A 108 15.04 -4.78 2.72
C ILE A 108 16.53 -4.80 2.34
N ARG A 109 17.36 -5.60 3.02
CA ARG A 109 18.79 -5.72 2.68
C ARG A 109 18.98 -6.20 1.25
N SER A 110 18.27 -7.23 0.83
CA SER A 110 18.36 -7.80 -0.52
C SER A 110 17.96 -6.80 -1.61
N PHE A 111 16.88 -6.05 -1.37
CA PHE A 111 16.44 -4.96 -2.26
C PHE A 111 17.50 -3.86 -2.35
N CYS A 112 18.06 -3.46 -1.21
CA CYS A 112 19.09 -2.42 -1.15
C CYS A 112 20.39 -2.85 -1.83
N GLU A 113 20.85 -4.07 -1.58
CA GLU A 113 22.04 -4.67 -2.21
C GLU A 113 21.86 -4.79 -3.73
N LYS A 114 20.71 -5.29 -4.20
CA LYS A 114 20.39 -5.43 -5.62
C LYS A 114 20.44 -4.10 -6.39
N HIS A 115 20.18 -2.99 -5.72
CA HIS A 115 20.05 -1.68 -6.33
C HIS A 115 21.12 -0.68 -5.88
N ASP A 116 22.18 -1.15 -5.21
CA ASP A 116 23.28 -0.32 -4.70
C ASP A 116 22.81 0.85 -3.83
N ILE A 117 21.77 0.63 -3.02
CA ILE A 117 21.20 1.62 -2.09
C ILE A 117 21.82 1.42 -0.71
N PRO A 118 22.57 2.37 -0.16
CA PRO A 118 23.04 2.28 1.21
C PRO A 118 21.85 2.37 2.19
N LEU A 119 21.74 1.45 3.14
CA LEU A 119 20.69 1.47 4.19
C LEU A 119 20.68 2.81 4.94
N ALA A 120 21.85 3.36 5.24
CA ALA A 120 22.00 4.65 5.91
C ALA A 120 21.45 5.85 5.12
N SER A 121 21.12 5.67 3.83
CA SER A 121 20.50 6.71 3.01
C SER A 121 18.96 6.70 3.10
N ILE A 122 18.37 5.75 3.83
CA ILE A 122 16.93 5.61 4.03
C ILE A 122 16.57 6.16 5.41
N ASP A 123 15.72 7.18 5.47
CA ASP A 123 15.35 7.84 6.72
C ASP A 123 14.25 7.10 7.47
N LEU A 124 13.30 6.54 6.74
CA LEU A 124 12.11 5.86 7.25
C LEU A 124 11.80 4.62 6.40
N VAL A 125 11.27 3.58 7.02
CA VAL A 125 10.61 2.46 6.33
C VAL A 125 9.17 2.34 6.79
N GLY A 126 8.22 2.35 5.84
CA GLY A 126 6.80 2.09 6.07
C GLY A 126 6.49 0.63 5.76
N THR A 127 6.09 -0.15 6.75
CA THR A 127 5.89 -1.60 6.58
C THR A 127 4.41 -1.99 6.63
N HIS A 128 4.02 -2.94 5.78
CA HIS A 128 2.69 -3.53 5.80
C HIS A 128 2.72 -5.01 5.40
N ALA A 129 1.79 -5.78 5.94
CA ALA A 129 1.56 -7.15 5.54
C ALA A 129 0.06 -7.44 5.63
N SER A 130 -0.56 -7.71 4.49
CA SER A 130 -1.98 -8.01 4.39
C SER A 130 -2.30 -9.29 5.15
N GLY A 131 -3.46 -9.31 5.83
CA GLY A 131 -3.96 -10.52 6.48
C GLY A 131 -3.26 -10.96 7.77
N LEU A 132 -2.18 -10.30 8.20
CA LEU A 132 -1.52 -10.60 9.48
C LEU A 132 -2.27 -9.92 10.63
N ARG A 133 -3.18 -10.66 11.25
CA ARG A 133 -3.88 -10.25 12.48
C ARG A 133 -3.29 -10.92 13.70
N ARG A 134 -3.53 -10.34 14.88
CA ARG A 134 -3.25 -11.05 16.13
C ARG A 134 -4.16 -12.28 16.22
N PRO A 135 -3.59 -13.48 16.36
CA PRO A 135 -4.39 -14.68 16.52
C PRO A 135 -5.29 -14.63 17.76
N GLY A 136 -6.53 -15.13 17.65
CA GLY A 136 -7.51 -15.19 18.75
C GLY A 136 -8.33 -13.91 19.01
N VAL A 137 -8.24 -12.87 18.17
CA VAL A 137 -9.09 -11.67 18.27
C VAL A 137 -10.25 -11.76 17.23
N PRO A 138 -11.53 -11.66 17.64
CA PRO A 138 -12.66 -11.67 16.71
C PRO A 138 -12.61 -10.50 15.72
N GLU A 139 -13.03 -10.73 14.46
CA GLU A 139 -13.10 -9.69 13.41
C GLU A 139 -13.96 -8.47 13.83
N SER A 140 -14.90 -8.63 14.76
CA SER A 140 -15.75 -7.55 15.24
C SER A 140 -15.05 -6.57 16.19
N ASN A 141 -13.82 -6.86 16.62
CA ASN A 141 -13.07 -6.08 17.62
C ASN A 141 -11.80 -5.42 17.03
N ASP A 142 -11.89 -5.02 15.76
CA ASP A 142 -10.80 -4.52 14.91
C ASP A 142 -10.12 -3.22 15.39
N LEU A 143 -10.68 -2.51 16.38
CA LEU A 143 -10.04 -1.31 16.94
C LEU A 143 -8.85 -1.64 17.87
N ASN A 144 -8.66 -2.91 18.25
CA ASN A 144 -7.60 -3.38 19.15
C ASN A 144 -6.84 -4.61 18.59
N THR A 145 -6.81 -4.80 17.27
CA THR A 145 -5.93 -5.79 16.63
C THR A 145 -4.48 -5.32 16.74
N HIS A 146 -3.85 -5.53 17.90
CA HIS A 146 -2.44 -5.21 18.10
C HIS A 146 -1.58 -5.92 17.04
N PRO A 147 -0.90 -5.20 16.13
CA PRO A 147 -0.04 -5.86 15.17
C PRO A 147 1.11 -6.56 15.88
N LEU A 148 1.48 -7.71 15.32
CA LEU A 148 2.64 -8.50 15.71
C LEU A 148 3.89 -7.59 15.79
N GLY A 149 4.70 -7.75 16.84
CA GLY A 149 5.84 -6.88 17.18
C GLY A 149 7.09 -7.05 16.30
N TRP A 150 6.98 -7.70 15.14
CA TRP A 150 8.10 -8.00 14.24
C TRP A 150 8.82 -6.76 13.71
N ASN A 151 8.15 -5.60 13.68
CA ASN A 151 8.73 -4.32 13.28
C ASN A 151 9.90 -3.88 14.17
N ALA A 152 9.95 -4.36 15.42
CA ALA A 152 11.10 -4.14 16.29
C ALA A 152 12.38 -4.77 15.70
N ASN A 153 12.26 -5.97 15.14
CA ASN A 153 13.37 -6.68 14.50
C ASN A 153 13.76 -6.01 13.19
N VAL A 154 12.81 -5.48 12.41
CA VAL A 154 13.11 -4.73 11.18
C VAL A 154 14.02 -3.55 11.50
N SER A 155 13.66 -2.74 12.49
CA SER A 155 14.47 -1.58 12.89
C SER A 155 15.82 -2.00 13.50
N ALA A 156 15.83 -3.02 14.37
CA ALA A 156 17.07 -3.52 14.99
C ALA A 156 18.06 -4.10 13.96
N GLU A 157 17.57 -4.80 12.95
CA GLU A 157 18.41 -5.39 11.91
C GLU A 157 18.89 -4.34 10.90
N THR A 158 18.01 -3.44 10.46
CA THR A 158 18.32 -2.49 9.37
C THR A 158 18.94 -1.18 9.86
N GLY A 159 18.78 -0.83 11.14
CA GLY A 159 19.11 0.48 11.70
C GLY A 159 18.11 1.59 11.31
N ILE A 160 17.10 1.30 10.49
CA ILE A 160 16.17 2.29 9.92
C ILE A 160 14.98 2.50 10.86
N ASN A 161 14.48 3.74 10.93
CA ASN A 161 13.26 4.07 11.64
C ASN A 161 12.06 3.38 10.98
N THR A 162 11.38 2.49 11.70
CA THR A 162 10.30 1.66 11.12
C THR A 162 8.94 2.17 11.57
N VAL A 163 8.11 2.55 10.60
CA VAL A 163 6.74 3.02 10.80
C VAL A 163 5.77 1.93 10.35
N PHE A 164 4.80 1.60 11.19
CA PHE A 164 3.88 0.49 10.96
C PHE A 164 2.53 0.77 11.62
N ASP A 165 1.58 -0.14 11.49
CA ASP A 165 0.20 0.03 12.01
C ASP A 165 -0.47 1.29 11.42
N LEU A 166 -0.27 1.49 10.12
CA LEU A 166 -0.68 2.68 9.40
C LEU A 166 -2.19 2.64 9.13
N THR A 167 -2.91 3.57 9.78
CA THR A 167 -4.37 3.68 9.68
C THR A 167 -4.75 5.09 9.26
N VAL A 168 -5.67 5.21 8.30
CA VAL A 168 -6.23 6.49 7.88
C VAL A 168 -7.59 6.69 8.55
N VAL A 169 -7.80 7.90 9.07
CA VAL A 169 -9.07 8.37 9.63
C VAL A 169 -9.47 9.62 8.87
N GLU A 170 -10.49 9.55 8.01
CA GLU A 170 -11.01 10.74 7.31
C GLU A 170 -12.03 11.50 8.18
N ALA A 171 -12.02 12.82 8.06
CA ALA A 171 -12.94 13.67 8.81
C ALA A 171 -14.39 13.48 8.39
N GLY A 172 -15.30 13.36 9.36
CA GLY A 172 -16.75 13.28 9.11
C GLY A 172 -17.26 11.87 8.79
N LEU A 173 -16.39 10.90 8.59
CA LEU A 173 -16.77 9.49 8.41
C LEU A 173 -16.66 8.74 9.73
N VAL A 174 -17.80 8.21 10.21
CA VAL A 174 -17.88 7.32 11.40
C VAL A 174 -17.51 5.87 11.04
N ARG A 175 -17.15 5.60 9.78
CA ARG A 175 -16.80 4.23 9.36
C ARG A 175 -15.35 3.92 9.72
N PRO A 176 -15.10 2.83 10.43
CA PRO A 176 -13.73 2.37 10.60
C PRO A 176 -13.28 1.76 9.26
N HIS A 177 -12.07 2.11 8.81
CA HIS A 177 -11.34 1.49 7.70
C HIS A 177 -11.68 2.00 6.29
N ILE A 178 -11.03 3.11 5.91
CA ILE A 178 -10.81 3.48 4.51
C ILE A 178 -9.61 2.69 4.00
N SER A 179 -9.68 2.18 2.77
CA SER A 179 -8.55 1.53 2.12
C SER A 179 -7.38 2.52 2.02
N PRO A 180 -6.20 2.22 2.60
CA PRO A 180 -5.05 3.12 2.58
C PRO A 180 -4.64 3.52 1.16
N ILE A 181 -4.65 2.56 0.22
CA ILE A 181 -4.33 2.80 -1.19
C ILE A 181 -5.33 3.79 -1.79
N ALA A 182 -6.64 3.60 -1.56
CA ALA A 182 -7.66 4.49 -2.09
C ALA A 182 -7.51 5.93 -1.61
N TYR A 183 -7.12 6.10 -0.34
CA TYR A 183 -6.85 7.41 0.24
C TYR A 183 -5.64 8.08 -0.43
N VAL A 184 -4.55 7.34 -0.62
CA VAL A 184 -3.34 7.86 -1.24
C VAL A 184 -3.54 8.16 -2.73
N ASP A 185 -4.18 7.26 -3.47
CA ASP A 185 -4.53 7.44 -4.88
C ASP A 185 -5.39 8.69 -5.10
N ARG A 186 -6.32 8.96 -4.19
CA ARG A 186 -7.11 10.20 -4.20
C ARG A 186 -6.21 11.44 -4.16
N LEU A 187 -5.14 11.44 -3.37
CA LEU A 187 -4.20 12.57 -3.29
C LEU A 187 -3.37 12.70 -4.57
N PHE A 188 -2.98 11.58 -5.17
CA PHE A 188 -2.13 11.55 -6.35
C PHE A 188 -2.87 11.88 -7.65
N LEU A 189 -4.13 11.45 -7.76
CA LEU A 189 -4.90 11.53 -9.00
C LEU A 189 -5.82 12.75 -9.05
N ARG A 190 -5.99 13.52 -7.96
CA ARG A 190 -6.87 14.70 -7.94
C ARG A 190 -6.50 15.66 -9.08
N HIS A 191 -7.47 15.96 -9.96
CA HIS A 191 -7.28 16.86 -11.11
C HIS A 191 -8.05 18.17 -10.95
N ALA A 192 -7.60 19.22 -11.64
CA ALA A 192 -8.25 20.53 -11.59
C ALA A 192 -9.68 20.49 -12.16
N SER A 193 -9.88 19.79 -13.28
CA SER A 193 -11.13 19.83 -14.08
C SER A 193 -11.68 18.47 -14.51
N LYS A 194 -10.95 17.36 -14.25
CA LYS A 194 -11.34 16.02 -14.72
C LYS A 194 -11.88 15.20 -13.56
N PHE A 195 -12.95 14.48 -13.79
CA PHE A 195 -13.43 13.44 -12.91
C PHE A 195 -12.65 12.16 -13.18
N ARG A 196 -11.82 11.75 -12.21
CA ARG A 196 -10.98 10.56 -12.31
C ARG A 196 -11.52 9.43 -11.44
N ALA A 197 -11.17 8.22 -11.78
CA ALA A 197 -11.30 7.06 -10.91
C ALA A 197 -9.95 6.34 -10.78
N SER A 198 -9.72 5.71 -9.63
CA SER A 198 -8.63 4.76 -9.40
C SER A 198 -9.22 3.36 -9.22
N LEU A 199 -8.63 2.37 -9.88
CA LEU A 199 -8.95 0.96 -9.75
C LEU A 199 -7.67 0.19 -9.45
N ASN A 200 -7.47 -0.19 -8.19
CA ASN A 200 -6.37 -1.05 -7.78
C ASN A 200 -6.84 -2.51 -7.72
N ILE A 201 -6.27 -3.37 -8.58
CA ILE A 201 -6.60 -4.79 -8.68
C ILE A 201 -5.48 -5.61 -8.00
N GLY A 202 -5.50 -5.61 -6.66
CA GLY A 202 -4.65 -6.45 -5.82
C GLY A 202 -5.35 -7.75 -5.42
N GLU A 203 -5.03 -8.30 -4.25
CA GLU A 203 -5.76 -9.43 -3.66
C GLU A 203 -7.26 -9.09 -3.50
N LEU A 204 -7.54 -7.86 -3.06
CA LEU A 204 -8.86 -7.24 -3.20
C LEU A 204 -8.81 -6.14 -4.25
N ILE A 205 -9.96 -5.92 -4.88
CA ILE A 205 -10.19 -4.77 -5.74
C ILE A 205 -10.50 -3.57 -4.85
N ASN A 206 -9.84 -2.45 -5.10
CA ASN A 206 -10.28 -1.16 -4.58
C ASN A 206 -10.67 -0.22 -5.73
N CYS A 207 -11.83 0.42 -5.61
CA CYS A 207 -12.28 1.44 -6.55
C CYS A 207 -12.50 2.76 -5.82
N SER A 208 -11.95 3.85 -6.35
CA SER A 208 -12.06 5.21 -5.81
C SER A 208 -12.52 6.18 -6.88
N PHE A 209 -13.57 6.96 -6.61
CA PHE A 209 -14.02 8.04 -7.48
C PHE A 209 -13.53 9.39 -6.94
N ILE A 210 -12.90 10.16 -7.82
CA ILE A 210 -12.11 11.35 -7.49
C ILE A 210 -12.62 12.56 -8.32
N PRO A 211 -13.63 13.29 -7.81
CA PRO A 211 -14.16 14.48 -8.47
C PRO A 211 -13.10 15.59 -8.63
N PRO A 212 -13.25 16.47 -9.64
CA PRO A 212 -12.31 17.56 -9.88
C PRO A 212 -12.31 18.60 -8.76
N LEU A 213 -11.24 19.39 -8.68
CA LEU A 213 -11.14 20.52 -7.74
C LEU A 213 -12.08 21.68 -8.08
N SER A 214 -12.40 21.88 -9.35
CA SER A 214 -13.34 22.90 -9.82
C SER A 214 -14.78 22.64 -9.38
N ASP A 215 -15.08 21.43 -8.92
CA ASP A 215 -16.38 21.10 -8.36
C ASP A 215 -16.52 21.74 -6.97
N GLY A 216 -17.15 22.91 -6.92
CA GLY A 216 -17.45 23.63 -5.68
C GLY A 216 -18.59 23.01 -4.86
N SER A 217 -19.23 21.95 -5.38
CA SER A 217 -20.11 21.12 -4.57
C SER A 217 -19.24 20.23 -3.67
N ALA A 218 -19.63 20.05 -2.42
CA ALA A 218 -18.94 19.18 -1.46
C ALA A 218 -19.06 17.69 -1.83
N ARG A 219 -18.82 17.32 -3.10
CA ARG A 219 -18.80 15.93 -3.55
C ARG A 219 -17.59 15.25 -2.92
N GLU A 220 -17.91 14.46 -1.92
CA GLU A 220 -16.95 13.62 -1.23
C GLU A 220 -16.45 12.55 -2.19
N THR A 221 -15.14 12.38 -2.22
CA THR A 221 -14.51 11.22 -2.85
C THR A 221 -15.06 9.96 -2.22
N CYS A 222 -15.37 8.95 -3.05
CA CYS A 222 -15.86 7.69 -2.53
C CYS A 222 -14.89 6.58 -2.89
N CYS A 223 -14.34 5.92 -1.88
CA CYS A 223 -13.60 4.67 -2.03
C CYS A 223 -14.40 3.48 -1.52
N ARG A 224 -14.23 2.33 -2.16
CA ARG A 224 -14.75 1.06 -1.65
C ARG A 224 -13.92 -0.10 -2.14
N ASP A 225 -13.73 -1.07 -1.26
CA ASP A 225 -13.30 -2.40 -1.70
C ASP A 225 -14.47 -3.08 -2.44
N CYS A 226 -14.15 -3.69 -3.56
CA CYS A 226 -15.11 -4.15 -4.56
C CYS A 226 -15.15 -5.67 -4.69
N GLY A 227 -14.58 -6.42 -3.73
CA GLY A 227 -14.51 -7.88 -3.78
C GLY A 227 -13.10 -8.39 -4.15
N PRO A 228 -12.98 -9.68 -4.49
CA PRO A 228 -11.68 -10.30 -4.75
C PRO A 228 -11.12 -9.86 -6.10
N GLY A 229 -9.82 -9.56 -6.13
CA GLY A 229 -9.05 -9.33 -7.34
C GLY A 229 -8.29 -10.59 -7.74
N SER A 230 -7.00 -10.65 -7.42
CA SER A 230 -6.13 -11.77 -7.77
C SER A 230 -6.43 -13.05 -6.98
N LEU A 231 -6.99 -12.97 -5.76
CA LEU A 231 -7.15 -14.12 -4.85
C LEU A 231 -7.76 -15.36 -5.51
N LEU A 232 -8.89 -15.19 -6.20
CA LEU A 232 -9.58 -16.32 -6.85
C LEU A 232 -8.76 -16.87 -8.02
N ILE A 233 -8.13 -15.97 -8.79
CA ILE A 233 -7.32 -16.31 -9.98
C ILE A 233 -6.07 -17.07 -9.54
N ASP A 234 -5.38 -16.58 -8.53
CA ASP A 234 -4.17 -17.18 -7.96
C ASP A 234 -4.48 -18.58 -7.38
N TYR A 235 -5.65 -18.75 -6.74
CA TYR A 235 -6.11 -20.07 -6.29
C TYR A 235 -6.35 -21.02 -7.47
N ALA A 236 -7.09 -20.58 -8.49
CA ALA A 236 -7.36 -21.39 -9.69
C ALA A 236 -6.07 -21.77 -10.42
N MET A 237 -5.09 -20.86 -10.50
CA MET A 237 -3.77 -21.12 -11.07
C MET A 237 -3.01 -22.17 -10.28
N LYS A 238 -2.96 -22.05 -8.95
CA LYS A 238 -2.32 -23.06 -8.09
C LYS A 238 -2.97 -24.43 -8.28
N TYR A 239 -4.30 -24.50 -8.34
CA TYR A 239 -5.02 -25.76 -8.58
C TYR A 239 -4.68 -26.35 -9.95
N CYS A 240 -4.92 -25.59 -11.03
CA CYS A 240 -4.78 -26.06 -12.40
C CYS A 240 -3.34 -26.39 -12.79
N THR A 241 -2.35 -25.73 -12.18
CA THR A 241 -0.93 -25.98 -12.47
C THR A 241 -0.26 -26.90 -11.46
N SER A 242 -1.02 -27.54 -10.56
CA SER A 242 -0.47 -28.38 -9.48
C SER A 242 0.58 -27.66 -8.62
N ASN A 243 0.34 -26.39 -8.32
CA ASN A 243 1.20 -25.46 -7.58
C ASN A 243 2.52 -25.06 -8.28
N ASP A 244 2.66 -25.29 -9.60
CA ASP A 244 3.80 -24.82 -10.38
C ASP A 244 3.79 -23.29 -10.55
N ARG A 245 2.59 -22.70 -10.68
CA ARG A 245 2.40 -21.26 -10.84
C ARG A 245 1.42 -20.71 -9.81
N ASN A 246 1.73 -19.53 -9.29
CA ASN A 246 0.90 -18.85 -8.28
C ASN A 246 -0.03 -17.79 -8.87
N GLU A 247 0.26 -17.29 -10.07
CA GLU A 247 -0.41 -16.15 -10.69
C GLU A 247 -0.54 -16.38 -12.20
N ASP A 248 -1.56 -15.77 -12.82
CA ASP A 248 -1.71 -15.77 -14.28
C ASP A 248 -1.01 -14.55 -14.89
N ASN A 249 0.29 -14.72 -15.17
CA ASN A 249 1.12 -13.67 -15.72
C ASN A 249 0.56 -13.14 -17.05
N ASN A 250 0.22 -11.84 -17.05
CA ASN A 250 -0.43 -11.12 -18.14
C ASN A 250 -1.74 -11.75 -18.66
N GLY A 251 -2.36 -12.66 -17.89
CA GLY A 251 -3.56 -13.37 -18.34
C GLY A 251 -3.31 -14.47 -19.38
N THR A 252 -2.06 -14.86 -19.61
CA THR A 252 -1.69 -15.77 -20.72
C THR A 252 -2.32 -17.15 -20.61
N PHE A 253 -2.58 -17.64 -19.39
CA PHE A 253 -3.23 -18.92 -19.16
C PHE A 253 -4.73 -18.81 -19.46
N ALA A 254 -5.40 -17.81 -18.86
CA ALA A 254 -6.82 -17.53 -19.09
C ALA A 254 -7.16 -17.30 -20.58
N THR A 255 -6.27 -16.65 -21.34
CA THR A 255 -6.50 -16.38 -22.77
C THR A 255 -6.62 -17.64 -23.63
N THR A 256 -6.09 -18.78 -23.17
CA THR A 256 -6.20 -20.05 -23.92
C THR A 256 -7.52 -20.79 -23.64
N GLY A 257 -8.27 -20.36 -22.63
CA GLY A 257 -9.56 -20.90 -22.26
C GLY A 257 -10.75 -20.06 -22.74
N LYS A 258 -11.93 -20.58 -22.49
CA LYS A 258 -13.21 -19.91 -22.73
C LYS A 258 -13.99 -19.83 -21.41
N PRO A 259 -14.35 -18.63 -20.94
CA PRO A 259 -15.17 -18.48 -19.74
C PRO A 259 -16.51 -19.21 -19.86
N HIS A 260 -16.93 -19.87 -18.79
CA HIS A 260 -18.24 -20.49 -18.66
C HIS A 260 -19.24 -19.49 -18.05
N GLU A 261 -19.95 -18.76 -18.90
CA GLU A 261 -20.86 -17.67 -18.51
C GLU A 261 -21.92 -18.05 -17.46
N GLY A 262 -22.39 -19.30 -17.46
CA GLY A 262 -23.34 -19.78 -16.46
C GLY A 262 -22.76 -19.79 -15.04
N VAL A 263 -21.48 -20.15 -14.90
CA VAL A 263 -20.79 -20.17 -13.60
C VAL A 263 -20.49 -18.73 -13.17
N VAL A 264 -20.05 -17.87 -14.11
CA VAL A 264 -19.83 -16.45 -13.84
C VAL A 264 -21.09 -15.79 -13.29
N THR A 265 -22.22 -15.98 -13.98
CA THR A 265 -23.51 -15.39 -13.59
C THR A 265 -23.93 -15.90 -12.22
N GLN A 266 -23.93 -17.22 -12.01
CA GLN A 266 -24.33 -17.84 -10.76
C GLN A 266 -23.46 -17.38 -9.58
N PHE A 267 -22.15 -17.29 -9.78
CA PHE A 267 -21.23 -16.84 -8.74
C PHE A 267 -21.52 -15.39 -8.33
N LEU A 268 -21.66 -14.48 -9.30
CA LEU A 268 -21.91 -13.07 -9.03
C LEU A 268 -23.32 -12.76 -8.50
N GLU A 269 -24.28 -13.67 -8.69
CA GLU A 269 -25.60 -13.61 -8.04
C GLU A 269 -25.56 -14.14 -6.60
N THR A 270 -24.71 -15.13 -6.35
CA THR A 270 -24.55 -15.75 -5.02
C THR A 270 -23.77 -14.85 -4.07
N TYR A 271 -22.73 -14.18 -4.56
CA TYR A 271 -21.80 -13.39 -3.75
C TYR A 271 -21.95 -11.88 -4.02
N ASP A 272 -22.63 -11.15 -3.12
CA ASP A 272 -22.74 -9.69 -3.18
C ASP A 272 -21.61 -9.01 -2.37
N TYR A 273 -20.44 -8.82 -3.00
CA TYR A 273 -19.29 -8.16 -2.39
C TYR A 273 -19.48 -6.67 -2.07
N SER A 274 -20.60 -6.08 -2.48
CA SER A 274 -20.95 -4.75 -1.96
C SER A 274 -21.30 -4.80 -0.47
N ARG A 275 -21.75 -5.95 0.06
CA ARG A 275 -22.20 -6.07 1.45
C ARG A 275 -21.15 -6.69 2.35
N ILE A 276 -20.47 -7.72 1.87
CA ILE A 276 -19.53 -8.53 2.64
C ILE A 276 -18.27 -8.71 1.79
N LEU A 277 -17.12 -8.28 2.30
CA LEU A 277 -15.84 -8.48 1.64
C LEU A 277 -15.28 -9.87 1.96
N PRO A 278 -14.49 -10.47 1.05
CA PRO A 278 -13.73 -11.67 1.37
C PRO A 278 -12.75 -11.36 2.52
N SER A 279 -12.59 -12.28 3.47
CA SER A 279 -11.57 -12.14 4.51
C SER A 279 -10.17 -12.29 3.91
N LEU A 280 -9.27 -11.37 4.24
CA LEU A 280 -7.86 -11.40 3.82
C LEU A 280 -6.95 -12.19 4.78
N SER A 281 -7.49 -12.94 5.74
CA SER A 281 -6.67 -13.65 6.73
C SER A 281 -5.64 -14.56 6.07
N VAL A 282 -4.38 -14.45 6.49
CA VAL A 282 -3.27 -15.29 5.98
C VAL A 282 -3.53 -16.80 6.23
N ALA A 283 -4.31 -17.16 7.24
CA ALA A 283 -4.72 -18.54 7.50
C ALA A 283 -5.73 -19.09 6.47
N ARG A 284 -6.39 -18.22 5.68
CA ARG A 284 -7.36 -18.62 4.65
C ARG A 284 -6.73 -19.44 3.52
N GLU A 285 -5.48 -19.13 3.13
CA GLU A 285 -4.79 -19.88 2.06
C GLU A 285 -4.51 -21.35 2.44
N MET A 286 -4.32 -21.68 3.71
CA MET A 286 -3.95 -23.05 4.12
C MET A 286 -5.14 -23.97 4.45
N PHE A 287 -6.29 -23.43 4.87
CA PHE A 287 -7.42 -24.24 5.37
C PHE A 287 -8.69 -24.15 4.52
N GLY A 288 -8.54 -23.60 3.31
CA GLY A 288 -9.60 -23.51 2.32
C GLY A 288 -10.02 -22.06 2.16
N ASP A 289 -9.67 -21.51 1.01
CA ASP A 289 -10.53 -20.49 0.44
C ASP A 289 -11.85 -21.20 0.05
N HIS A 290 -12.75 -21.41 1.01
CA HIS A 290 -13.98 -22.19 0.78
C HIS A 290 -14.78 -21.67 -0.42
N GLU A 291 -14.60 -20.40 -0.77
CA GLU A 291 -15.22 -19.78 -1.91
C GLU A 291 -14.47 -20.09 -3.22
N ALA A 292 -13.17 -19.83 -3.30
CA ALA A 292 -12.39 -20.17 -4.50
C ALA A 292 -12.34 -21.67 -4.77
N GLN A 293 -12.21 -22.48 -3.71
CA GLN A 293 -12.25 -23.93 -3.80
C GLN A 293 -13.59 -24.42 -4.33
N ARG A 294 -14.72 -23.93 -3.80
CA ARG A 294 -16.05 -24.30 -4.30
C ARG A 294 -16.24 -23.91 -5.76
N LEU A 295 -15.76 -22.72 -6.15
CA LEU A 295 -15.81 -22.26 -7.53
C LEU A 295 -15.01 -23.18 -8.45
N VAL A 296 -13.79 -23.57 -8.05
CA VAL A 296 -12.97 -24.53 -8.82
C VAL A 296 -13.62 -25.91 -8.86
N ASP A 297 -14.11 -26.42 -7.72
CA ASP A 297 -14.80 -27.72 -7.64
C ASP A 297 -16.04 -27.76 -8.54
N GLU A 298 -16.81 -26.66 -8.61
CA GLU A 298 -17.95 -26.52 -9.54
C GLU A 298 -17.50 -26.57 -11.00
N CYS A 299 -16.43 -25.86 -11.35
CA CYS A 299 -15.90 -25.90 -12.71
C CYS A 299 -15.38 -27.29 -13.09
N VAL A 300 -14.74 -27.99 -12.15
CA VAL A 300 -14.26 -29.37 -12.33
C VAL A 300 -15.44 -30.33 -12.47
N PHE A 301 -16.51 -30.16 -11.70
CA PHE A 301 -17.73 -30.96 -11.83
C PHE A 301 -18.39 -30.80 -13.20
N LEU A 302 -18.27 -29.63 -13.82
CA LEU A 302 -18.72 -29.34 -15.17
C LEU A 302 -17.74 -29.79 -16.27
N GLU A 303 -16.67 -30.50 -15.90
CA GLU A 303 -15.63 -31.00 -16.80
C GLU A 303 -14.95 -29.89 -17.63
N LEU A 304 -14.84 -28.68 -17.08
CA LEU A 304 -14.11 -27.58 -17.72
C LEU A 304 -12.62 -27.90 -17.79
N SER A 305 -11.96 -27.49 -18.89
CA SER A 305 -10.50 -27.58 -18.97
C SER A 305 -9.83 -26.64 -17.97
N GLU A 306 -8.59 -26.92 -17.57
CA GLU A 306 -7.80 -26.05 -16.71
C GLU A 306 -7.80 -24.58 -17.19
N ALA A 307 -7.63 -24.36 -18.49
CA ALA A 307 -7.67 -23.03 -19.09
C ALA A 307 -9.06 -22.38 -18.98
N ASP A 308 -10.13 -23.15 -19.19
CA ASP A 308 -11.51 -22.66 -19.04
C ASP A 308 -11.83 -22.30 -17.58
N ILE A 309 -11.31 -23.06 -16.60
CA ILE A 309 -11.44 -22.75 -15.18
C ILE A 309 -10.84 -21.36 -14.91
N VAL A 310 -9.57 -21.15 -15.25
CA VAL A 310 -8.89 -19.88 -14.99
C VAL A 310 -9.53 -18.73 -15.78
N ALA A 311 -9.97 -18.96 -17.01
CA ALA A 311 -10.71 -17.96 -17.80
C ALA A 311 -12.05 -17.58 -17.14
N THR A 312 -12.79 -18.56 -16.62
CA THR A 312 -14.05 -18.36 -15.90
C THR A 312 -13.85 -17.54 -14.63
N VAL A 313 -12.86 -17.90 -13.81
CA VAL A 313 -12.53 -17.16 -12.58
C VAL A 313 -12.06 -15.74 -12.90
N THR A 314 -11.24 -15.57 -13.92
CA THR A 314 -10.78 -14.23 -14.36
C THR A 314 -11.95 -13.36 -14.83
N ARG A 315 -12.92 -13.94 -15.55
CA ARG A 315 -14.13 -13.24 -15.98
C ARG A 315 -15.01 -12.82 -14.80
N ILE A 316 -15.14 -13.64 -13.76
CA ILE A 316 -15.83 -13.28 -12.51
C ILE A 316 -15.23 -11.99 -11.92
N THR A 317 -13.90 -11.90 -11.82
CA THR A 317 -13.22 -10.70 -11.32
C THR A 317 -13.55 -9.48 -12.18
N ALA A 318 -13.42 -9.59 -13.51
CA ALA A 318 -13.66 -8.49 -14.44
C ALA A 318 -15.12 -7.98 -14.41
N GLU A 319 -16.09 -8.91 -14.41
CA GLU A 319 -17.52 -8.56 -14.30
C GLU A 319 -17.88 -7.96 -12.95
N ASN A 320 -17.31 -8.48 -11.86
CA ASN A 320 -17.54 -7.92 -10.54
C ASN A 320 -17.03 -6.47 -10.46
N ILE A 321 -15.83 -6.18 -10.97
CA ILE A 321 -15.30 -4.81 -11.06
C ILE A 321 -16.31 -3.90 -11.74
N LEU A 322 -16.78 -4.28 -12.93
CA LEU A 322 -17.72 -3.48 -13.71
C LEU A 322 -19.07 -3.28 -12.98
N ARG A 323 -19.62 -4.33 -12.36
CA ARG A 323 -20.84 -4.27 -11.55
C ARG A 323 -20.69 -3.29 -10.38
N GLN A 324 -19.57 -3.38 -9.65
CA GLN A 324 -19.32 -2.49 -8.52
C GLN A 324 -19.06 -1.05 -8.98
N TYR A 325 -18.28 -0.85 -10.05
CA TYR A 325 -18.03 0.47 -10.64
C TYR A 325 -19.35 1.18 -10.99
N ARG A 326 -20.22 0.52 -11.78
CA ARG A 326 -21.53 1.07 -12.18
C ARG A 326 -22.42 1.35 -10.96
N ARG A 327 -22.48 0.43 -10.00
CA ARG A 327 -23.28 0.57 -8.77
C ARG A 327 -22.80 1.71 -7.88
N LEU A 328 -21.49 1.84 -7.70
CA LEU A 328 -20.89 2.88 -6.85
C LEU A 328 -21.04 4.26 -7.48
N LEU A 329 -20.84 4.37 -8.79
CA LEU A 329 -21.07 5.62 -9.53
C LEU A 329 -22.52 6.06 -9.37
N ALA A 330 -23.49 5.17 -9.62
CA ALA A 330 -24.92 5.47 -9.50
C ALA A 330 -25.37 5.78 -8.05
N LEU A 331 -24.74 5.17 -7.04
CA LEU A 331 -25.08 5.39 -5.63
C LEU A 331 -24.56 6.71 -5.09
N ARG A 332 -23.41 7.18 -5.59
CA ARG A 332 -22.67 8.30 -4.99
C ARG A 332 -22.73 9.58 -5.81
N PHE A 333 -23.05 9.47 -7.09
CA PHE A 333 -23.03 10.60 -8.01
C PHE A 333 -24.38 10.72 -8.75
N PRO A 334 -24.78 11.95 -9.13
CA PRO A 334 -25.99 12.17 -9.92
C PRO A 334 -26.02 11.36 -11.22
N ALA A 335 -27.22 11.04 -11.67
CA ALA A 335 -27.41 10.39 -12.97
C ALA A 335 -26.81 11.23 -14.11
N GLY A 336 -26.03 10.59 -14.98
CA GLY A 336 -25.37 11.24 -16.11
C GLY A 336 -23.97 11.77 -15.81
N GLU A 337 -23.46 11.63 -14.58
CA GLU A 337 -22.04 11.88 -14.31
C GLU A 337 -21.16 10.81 -14.96
N ASN A 338 -20.10 11.28 -15.63
CA ASN A 338 -19.17 10.45 -16.36
C ASN A 338 -17.76 10.64 -15.82
N VAL A 339 -17.05 9.53 -15.65
CA VAL A 339 -15.62 9.55 -15.38
C VAL A 339 -14.88 9.84 -16.68
N ASP A 340 -13.93 10.77 -16.65
CA ASP A 340 -13.10 11.11 -17.80
C ASP A 340 -11.95 10.11 -17.96
N GLU A 341 -11.30 9.75 -16.84
CA GLU A 341 -10.12 8.88 -16.84
C GLU A 341 -10.19 7.85 -15.71
N LEU A 342 -9.95 6.58 -16.04
CA LEU A 342 -9.84 5.47 -15.10
C LEU A 342 -8.39 5.00 -15.03
N PHE A 343 -7.72 5.29 -13.91
CA PHE A 343 -6.37 4.81 -13.65
C PHE A 343 -6.40 3.42 -13.03
N ILE A 344 -5.66 2.48 -13.62
CA ILE A 344 -5.65 1.08 -13.19
C ILE A 344 -4.26 0.73 -12.65
N SER A 345 -4.23 0.10 -11.47
CA SER A 345 -2.99 -0.31 -10.77
C SER A 345 -3.13 -1.70 -10.12
N GLY A 346 -2.04 -2.17 -9.52
CA GLY A 346 -1.98 -3.46 -8.85
C GLY A 346 -1.56 -4.61 -9.79
N PRO A 347 -1.19 -5.77 -9.22
CA PRO A 347 -0.60 -6.88 -9.97
C PRO A 347 -1.50 -7.41 -11.08
N SER A 348 -2.82 -7.45 -10.87
CA SER A 348 -3.77 -7.93 -11.89
C SER A 348 -4.12 -6.90 -12.95
N ALA A 349 -3.61 -5.66 -12.88
CA ALA A 349 -3.78 -4.66 -13.93
C ALA A 349 -3.10 -5.04 -15.26
N ARG A 350 -2.19 -6.02 -15.24
CA ARG A 350 -1.55 -6.56 -16.46
C ARG A 350 -2.32 -7.71 -17.11
N ASN A 351 -3.37 -8.22 -16.46
CA ASN A 351 -4.15 -9.32 -17.02
C ASN A 351 -5.05 -8.81 -18.14
N ALA A 352 -4.69 -9.08 -19.39
CA ALA A 352 -5.41 -8.61 -20.57
C ALA A 352 -6.89 -9.05 -20.57
N ASN A 353 -7.21 -10.24 -20.07
CA ASN A 353 -8.59 -10.72 -20.02
C ASN A 353 -9.49 -9.89 -19.08
N ILE A 354 -8.90 -9.19 -18.10
CA ILE A 354 -9.62 -8.26 -17.23
C ILE A 354 -9.72 -6.90 -17.93
N ILE A 355 -8.60 -6.36 -18.40
CA ILE A 355 -8.54 -5.01 -18.99
C ILE A 355 -9.37 -4.93 -20.27
N ASP A 356 -9.20 -5.87 -21.19
CA ASP A 356 -9.93 -5.90 -22.46
C ASP A 356 -11.45 -6.00 -22.23
N TYR A 357 -11.87 -6.76 -21.21
CA TYR A 357 -13.28 -6.85 -20.83
C TYR A 357 -13.80 -5.52 -20.29
N LEU A 358 -13.04 -4.86 -19.41
CA LEU A 358 -13.42 -3.56 -18.85
C LEU A 358 -13.50 -2.49 -19.94
N GLU A 359 -12.53 -2.43 -20.83
CA GLU A 359 -12.50 -1.45 -21.94
C GLU A 359 -13.65 -1.66 -22.92
N ALA A 360 -14.03 -2.91 -23.20
CA ALA A 360 -15.16 -3.22 -24.06
C ALA A 360 -16.52 -2.83 -23.44
N GLU A 361 -16.63 -2.83 -22.11
CA GLU A 361 -17.88 -2.63 -21.39
C GLU A 361 -18.05 -1.25 -20.75
N LEU A 362 -16.95 -0.52 -20.57
CA LEU A 362 -16.98 0.86 -20.11
C LEU A 362 -17.50 1.78 -21.23
N PRO A 363 -18.15 2.91 -20.89
CA PRO A 363 -18.51 3.90 -21.90
C PRO A 363 -17.28 4.37 -22.68
N GLU A 364 -17.40 4.55 -24.00
CA GLU A 364 -16.31 5.02 -24.88
C GLU A 364 -15.70 6.37 -24.42
N SER A 365 -16.43 7.15 -23.63
CA SER A 365 -15.94 8.40 -23.05
C SER A 365 -14.91 8.22 -21.93
N VAL A 366 -14.85 7.05 -21.29
CA VAL A 366 -13.93 6.77 -20.19
C VAL A 366 -12.59 6.32 -20.75
N ILE A 367 -11.54 7.11 -20.52
CA ILE A 367 -10.19 6.77 -20.97
C ILE A 367 -9.50 5.94 -19.89
N THR A 368 -9.20 4.67 -20.17
CA THR A 368 -8.38 3.81 -19.31
C THR A 368 -6.91 4.22 -19.39
N LYS A 369 -6.22 4.23 -18.25
CA LYS A 369 -4.81 4.60 -18.14
C LYS A 369 -4.09 3.72 -17.13
N PRO A 370 -2.83 3.34 -17.37
CA PRO A 370 -1.99 2.79 -16.32
C PRO A 370 -1.65 3.89 -15.29
N LEU A 371 -1.39 3.50 -14.05
CA LEU A 371 -0.88 4.44 -13.04
C LEU A 371 0.49 5.01 -13.42
N ASP A 372 1.25 4.30 -14.25
CA ASP A 372 2.54 4.70 -14.77
C ASP A 372 2.53 6.10 -15.42
N ASP A 373 1.39 6.53 -15.98
CA ASP A 373 1.19 7.85 -16.59
C ASP A 373 1.41 9.02 -15.60
N ILE A 374 1.24 8.78 -14.29
CA ILE A 374 1.52 9.76 -13.24
C ILE A 374 2.92 9.61 -12.63
N GLY A 375 3.77 8.73 -13.17
CA GLY A 375 5.13 8.46 -12.67
C GLY A 375 5.19 7.42 -11.54
N ILE A 376 4.12 6.67 -11.31
CA ILE A 376 4.07 5.59 -10.31
C ILE A 376 3.71 4.29 -11.04
N PRO A 377 4.64 3.31 -11.14
CA PRO A 377 4.33 2.00 -11.71
C PRO A 377 3.17 1.33 -10.99
N GLY A 378 2.24 0.74 -11.74
CA GLY A 378 1.06 0.08 -11.17
C GLY A 378 1.37 -0.97 -10.10
N ASP A 379 2.43 -1.76 -10.30
CA ASP A 379 2.89 -2.78 -9.34
C ASP A 379 3.50 -2.18 -8.06
N ALA A 380 4.06 -0.97 -8.15
CA ALA A 380 4.70 -0.29 -7.03
C ALA A 380 3.70 0.51 -6.18
N ASN A 381 2.44 0.65 -6.62
CA ASN A 381 1.47 1.56 -6.00
C ASN A 381 1.30 1.30 -4.50
N GLU A 382 1.12 0.03 -4.11
CA GLU A 382 0.94 -0.32 -2.70
C GLU A 382 2.19 0.03 -1.85
N ALA A 383 3.39 -0.26 -2.35
CA ALA A 383 4.61 0.09 -1.65
C ALA A 383 4.78 1.61 -1.55
N VAL A 384 4.48 2.37 -2.62
CA VAL A 384 4.49 3.84 -2.59
C VAL A 384 3.46 4.38 -1.59
N CYS A 385 2.28 3.77 -1.50
CA CYS A 385 1.25 4.11 -0.52
C CYS A 385 1.80 3.99 0.91
N TYR A 386 2.42 2.86 1.27
CA TYR A 386 2.98 2.70 2.63
C TYR A 386 4.20 3.58 2.90
N ALA A 387 5.00 3.92 1.88
CA ALA A 387 6.03 4.94 2.01
C ALA A 387 5.41 6.32 2.31
N HIS A 388 4.33 6.69 1.62
CA HIS A 388 3.66 7.98 1.81
C HIS A 388 2.99 8.08 3.17
N LEU A 389 2.28 7.04 3.60
CA LEU A 389 1.63 7.00 4.91
C LEU A 389 2.63 7.03 6.05
N ALA A 390 3.79 6.38 5.91
CA ALA A 390 4.87 6.47 6.88
C ALA A 390 5.41 7.88 7.05
N LEU A 391 5.60 8.61 5.94
CA LEU A 391 5.97 10.01 5.96
C LEU A 391 4.92 10.86 6.68
N GLU A 392 3.65 10.75 6.29
CA GLU A 392 2.55 11.52 6.86
C GLU A 392 2.36 11.23 8.37
N ALA A 393 2.49 9.97 8.78
CA ALA A 393 2.43 9.58 10.18
C ALA A 393 3.54 10.26 11.01
N VAL A 394 4.76 10.31 10.48
CA VAL A 394 5.91 10.94 11.14
C VAL A 394 5.80 12.47 11.14
N LEU A 395 5.34 13.08 10.06
CA LEU A 395 5.07 14.52 10.00
C LEU A 395 3.94 14.95 10.95
N GLY A 396 2.99 14.07 11.24
CA GLY A 396 1.90 14.27 12.20
C GLY A 396 2.26 13.98 13.66
N GLN A 397 3.44 13.44 13.96
CA GLN A 397 3.89 13.09 15.32
C GLN A 397 4.34 14.22 16.27
N PRO A 398 4.79 15.43 15.83
CA PRO A 398 5.33 16.47 16.73
C PRO A 398 4.39 16.99 17.85
N VAL A 399 3.18 16.44 18.01
CA VAL A 399 2.21 16.76 19.09
C VAL A 399 1.86 15.54 19.96
N ARG A 400 2.41 14.34 19.71
CA ARG A 400 1.96 13.09 20.39
C ARG A 400 2.72 12.71 21.67
N PHE A 401 3.69 13.50 22.13
CA PHE A 401 4.46 13.20 23.35
C PHE A 401 3.92 13.84 24.64
N SER A 402 2.78 14.53 24.59
CA SER A 402 2.11 15.03 25.80
C SER A 402 0.61 14.73 25.76
N ALA A 403 0.14 14.10 26.84
CA ALA A 403 -1.23 13.73 27.16
C ALA A 403 -1.67 12.34 26.66
N GLU A 404 -1.97 11.52 27.67
CA GLU A 404 -2.68 10.25 27.66
C GLU A 404 -3.64 10.08 26.47
N LEU A 405 -3.59 8.91 25.81
CA LEU A 405 -4.59 8.44 24.86
C LEU A 405 -5.97 8.43 25.55
N SER A 406 -6.64 9.57 25.54
CA SER A 406 -7.95 9.78 26.14
C SER A 406 -8.88 10.35 25.06
N ARG A 407 -9.52 9.42 24.35
CA ARG A 407 -10.94 9.43 23.91
C ARG A 407 -11.59 10.74 23.39
N SER A 408 -10.85 11.73 22.93
CA SER A 408 -11.41 12.95 22.35
C SER A 408 -10.57 13.43 21.18
N TRP A 409 -10.66 12.70 20.06
CA TRP A 409 -10.10 13.15 18.78
C TRP A 409 -11.23 13.29 17.78
N SER A 410 -12.16 14.16 18.14
CA SER A 410 -13.13 14.79 17.26
C SER A 410 -12.79 16.27 17.22
N GLN A 411 -11.68 16.63 16.56
CA GLN A 411 -11.60 17.95 15.93
C GLN A 411 -12.35 17.78 14.60
N PRO A 412 -13.61 18.22 14.48
CA PRO A 412 -14.35 18.07 13.23
C PRO A 412 -13.62 18.85 12.12
N GLY A 413 -13.09 18.13 11.12
CA GLY A 413 -12.73 18.75 9.84
C GLY A 413 -11.41 18.35 9.16
N HIS A 414 -10.54 17.52 9.74
CA HIS A 414 -9.28 17.11 9.09
C HIS A 414 -8.98 15.61 9.15
N ASP A 415 -8.52 15.06 8.02
CA ASP A 415 -8.05 13.68 7.88
C ASP A 415 -6.76 13.48 8.70
N ILE A 416 -6.57 12.28 9.25
CA ILE A 416 -5.43 11.93 10.11
C ILE A 416 -4.85 10.58 9.67
N VAL A 417 -3.52 10.51 9.56
CA VAL A 417 -2.78 9.26 9.47
C VAL A 417 -2.24 8.91 10.86
N LEU A 418 -2.62 7.73 11.35
CA LEU A 418 -2.10 7.12 12.55
C LEU A 418 -1.02 6.10 12.16
N GLY A 419 0.02 5.99 12.97
CA GLY A 419 1.07 5.01 12.81
C GLY A 419 1.92 4.92 14.08
N ARG A 420 2.52 3.77 14.30
CA ARG A 420 3.50 3.51 15.37
C ARG A 420 4.90 3.56 14.80
N VAL A 421 5.87 3.92 15.63
CA VAL A 421 7.27 4.02 15.22
C VAL A 421 8.14 3.16 16.14
N VAL A 422 8.98 2.31 15.55
CA VAL A 422 10.19 1.78 16.18
C VAL A 422 11.36 2.67 15.78
N ARG A 423 12.08 3.16 16.79
CA ARG A 423 13.20 4.09 16.62
C ARG A 423 14.42 3.35 16.09
N GLY A 424 14.94 3.79 14.95
CA GLY A 424 16.23 3.38 14.42
C GLY A 424 17.35 4.30 14.90
N GLU A 425 18.53 4.18 14.29
CA GLU A 425 19.74 4.89 14.70
C GLU A 425 19.63 6.42 14.54
N ASN A 426 18.93 6.88 13.49
CA ASN A 426 18.83 8.30 13.15
C ASN A 426 17.60 9.01 13.74
N TRP A 427 16.85 8.37 14.65
CA TRP A 427 15.55 8.89 15.13
C TRP A 427 15.63 10.28 15.79
N GLU A 428 16.59 10.48 16.69
CA GLU A 428 16.70 11.73 17.45
C GLU A 428 17.08 12.92 16.54
N ASN A 429 17.94 12.69 15.55
CA ASN A 429 18.28 13.70 14.55
C ASN A 429 17.08 14.01 13.65
N LEU A 430 16.38 12.98 13.18
CA LEU A 430 15.20 13.13 12.32
C LEU A 430 14.11 13.94 13.02
N THR A 431 13.76 13.59 14.26
CA THR A 431 12.73 14.31 15.02
C THR A 431 13.13 15.75 15.33
N THR A 432 14.39 16.00 15.71
CA THR A 432 14.90 17.36 15.92
C THR A 432 14.80 18.19 14.65
N TRP A 433 15.16 17.62 13.51
CA TRP A 433 15.05 18.30 12.22
C TRP A 433 13.59 18.55 11.81
N LEU A 434 12.71 17.57 11.98
CA LEU A 434 11.28 17.70 11.69
C LEU A 434 10.61 18.78 12.54
N GLN A 435 10.95 18.87 13.83
CA GLN A 435 10.46 19.93 14.72
C GLN A 435 10.87 21.33 14.23
N LYS A 436 12.11 21.47 13.74
CA LYS A 436 12.61 22.71 13.14
C LYS A 436 11.90 23.04 11.83
N PHE A 437 11.76 22.06 10.94
CA PHE A 437 11.05 22.22 9.67
C PHE A 437 9.59 22.66 9.89
N ALA A 438 8.89 22.04 10.83
CA ALA A 438 7.49 22.34 11.15
C ALA A 438 7.30 23.64 11.98
N GLY A 439 8.38 24.28 12.42
CA GLY A 439 8.30 25.46 13.30
C GLY A 439 7.55 25.20 14.61
N GLY A 440 7.59 23.96 15.12
CA GLY A 440 6.93 23.55 16.36
C GLY A 440 5.39 23.44 16.30
N LYS A 441 4.76 23.47 15.12
CA LYS A 441 3.30 23.33 14.96
C LYS A 441 2.91 21.94 14.43
N PRO A 442 1.73 21.39 14.81
CA PRO A 442 1.18 20.22 14.14
C PRO A 442 0.95 20.53 12.65
N ARG A 443 1.42 19.64 11.77
CA ARG A 443 1.09 19.73 10.35
C ARG A 443 -0.21 19.02 10.05
N CYS A 444 -1.01 19.65 9.20
CA CYS A 444 -2.07 18.95 8.47
C CYS A 444 -1.43 18.07 7.39
N LEU A 445 -2.11 16.98 7.05
CA LEU A 445 -1.71 16.09 5.97
C LEU A 445 -1.51 16.85 4.66
N ALA A 446 -0.62 16.34 3.80
CA ALA A 446 -0.41 16.93 2.48
C ALA A 446 -1.73 16.95 1.69
N LYS A 447 -2.20 18.17 1.36
CA LYS A 447 -3.43 18.35 0.55
C LYS A 447 -3.18 18.22 -0.95
N THR A 448 -1.93 18.46 -1.37
CA THR A 448 -1.51 18.35 -2.77
C THR A 448 -0.11 17.74 -2.81
N VAL A 449 0.02 16.69 -3.63
CA VAL A 449 1.28 16.02 -3.91
C VAL A 449 1.56 16.18 -5.40
N ARG A 450 2.77 16.61 -5.75
CA ARG A 450 3.23 16.67 -7.14
C ARG A 450 4.22 15.54 -7.36
N ILE A 451 3.88 14.62 -8.26
CA ILE A 451 4.74 13.50 -8.62
C ILE A 451 5.66 13.93 -9.77
N VAL A 452 6.97 13.76 -9.55
CA VAL A 452 8.01 14.01 -10.55
C VAL A 452 8.01 12.84 -11.54
N GLY A 453 7.99 13.16 -12.85
CA GLY A 453 7.94 12.15 -13.91
C GLY A 453 6.54 11.84 -14.44
N SER A 454 5.49 12.51 -13.95
CA SER A 454 4.17 12.42 -14.59
C SER A 454 4.18 13.02 -15.99
N VAL A 455 3.36 12.49 -16.90
CA VAL A 455 3.20 13.04 -18.26
C VAL A 455 2.80 14.53 -18.19
N GLU A 456 1.93 14.88 -17.26
CA GLU A 456 1.52 16.28 -17.01
C GLU A 456 2.66 17.17 -16.51
N PHE A 457 3.59 16.63 -15.73
CA PHE A 457 4.79 17.34 -15.30
C PHE A 457 5.72 17.60 -16.49
N GLY A 458 5.95 16.60 -17.33
CA GLY A 458 6.74 16.73 -18.55
C GLY A 458 6.20 17.82 -19.49
N ILE A 459 4.88 17.89 -19.68
CA ILE A 459 4.24 18.91 -20.53
C ILE A 459 4.41 20.32 -19.93
N LYS A 460 4.23 20.48 -18.60
CA LYS A 460 4.42 21.77 -17.93
C LYS A 460 5.87 22.24 -17.87
N ASP A 461 6.83 21.33 -17.69
CA ASP A 461 8.26 21.66 -17.74
C ASP A 461 8.72 22.02 -19.16
N LEU A 462 8.05 21.50 -20.19
CA LEU A 462 8.27 21.87 -21.59
C LEU A 462 7.58 23.19 -21.99
N GLY A 463 6.80 23.82 -21.10
CA GLY A 463 6.11 25.09 -21.36
C GLY A 463 5.01 25.00 -22.41
N LEU A 464 4.43 23.80 -22.62
CA LEU A 464 3.38 23.52 -23.58
C LEU A 464 1.98 23.59 -22.96
#